data_AF-A0A2R6F040-F1
#
_entry.id   AF-A0A2R6F040-F1
#
_cell.length_a   1.000
_cell.length_b   1.000
_cell.length_c   1.000
_cell.angle_alpha   90.00
_cell.angle_beta   90.00
_cell.angle_gamma   90.00
#
_symmetry.space_group_name_H-M   'P 1'
#
loop_
_entity.id
_entity.type
_entity.pdbx_description
1 polymer ?
#
loop_
_entity_poly.entity_id
_entity_poly.type
_entity_poly.pdbx_seq_one_letter_code
_entity_poly.pdbx_strand_id
1 'polypeptide(L)'
;MDTATTTHEGDSGWAKRPPATVSCDRCGAEIFQHNALDDIDCPRCVAEYDPEKFGTLTLVHMTCPVCRSRMMYGKRHPEQFDIPEWATCTQCRYHWEFQHSYDEGR
;
A
#
# COMPACT_ATOMS: atom_id res chain seq x y z
N MET A 1 27.40 25.64 3.26
CA MET A 1 25.96 25.96 3.42
C MET A 1 25.27 25.05 2.42
N ASP A 2 25.09 23.81 2.85
CA ASP A 2 24.85 22.67 1.96
C ASP A 2 23.41 22.25 2.20
N THR A 3 22.51 22.78 1.37
CA THR A 3 21.12 22.35 1.36
C THR A 3 21.08 20.97 0.71
N ALA A 4 21.32 19.93 1.51
CA ALA A 4 20.90 18.59 1.15
C ALA A 4 19.36 18.59 1.14
N THR A 5 18.77 18.95 0.00
CA THR A 5 17.39 18.59 -0.28
C THR A 5 17.40 17.08 -0.44
N THR A 6 17.20 16.34 0.65
CA THR A 6 16.84 14.93 0.57
C THR A 6 15.46 14.90 -0.07
N THR A 7 15.44 14.91 -1.41
CA THR A 7 14.25 14.64 -2.18
C THR A 7 13.86 13.22 -1.79
N HIS A 8 12.83 13.07 -0.96
CA HIS A 8 12.29 11.76 -0.65
C HIS A 8 11.75 11.21 -1.96
N GLU A 9 12.56 10.37 -2.61
CA GLU A 9 12.22 9.63 -3.83
C GLU A 9 10.87 8.95 -3.61
N GLY A 10 9.90 9.29 -4.46
CA GLY A 10 8.63 8.58 -4.47
C GLY A 10 8.84 7.22 -5.12
N ASP A 11 8.32 6.16 -4.52
CA ASP A 11 8.34 4.84 -5.13
C ASP A 11 7.11 4.63 -6.00
N SER A 12 7.28 3.97 -7.14
CA SER A 12 6.19 3.64 -8.04
C SER A 12 6.06 2.14 -8.25
N GLY A 13 4.83 1.69 -8.51
CA GLY A 13 4.50 0.32 -8.88
C GLY A 13 4.08 -0.59 -7.71
N TRP A 14 3.34 -1.65 -8.05
CA TRP A 14 2.73 -2.54 -7.05
C TRP A 14 3.74 -3.25 -6.16
N ALA A 15 4.85 -3.75 -6.74
CA ALA A 15 5.87 -4.49 -5.98
C ALA A 15 6.51 -3.65 -4.86
N LYS A 16 6.50 -2.32 -5.00
CA LYS A 16 7.05 -1.38 -4.01
C LYS A 16 5.99 -0.74 -3.12
N ARG A 17 4.75 -1.25 -3.16
CA ARG A 17 3.65 -0.71 -2.37
C ARG A 17 4.02 -0.73 -0.88
N PRO A 18 3.79 0.38 -0.14
CA PRO A 18 4.01 0.46 1.29
C PRO A 18 3.33 -0.68 2.06
N PRO A 19 3.85 -1.03 3.24
CA PRO A 19 3.19 -1.97 4.13
C PRO A 19 1.75 -1.56 4.41
N ALA A 20 0.84 -2.51 4.37
CA ALA A 20 -0.59 -2.26 4.50
C ALA A 20 -1.21 -3.18 5.54
N THR A 21 -2.16 -2.63 6.30
CA THR A 21 -2.97 -3.38 7.25
C THR A 21 -4.34 -3.61 6.62
N VAL A 22 -4.72 -4.86 6.44
CA VAL A 22 -6.05 -5.26 5.93
C VAL A 22 -6.83 -5.96 7.02
N SER A 23 -8.16 -5.91 6.94
CA SER A 23 -9.04 -6.69 7.80
C SER A 23 -9.32 -8.04 7.17
N CYS A 24 -9.14 -9.10 7.96
CA CYS A 24 -9.58 -10.45 7.62
C CYS A 24 -11.10 -10.47 7.41
N ASP A 25 -11.57 -11.00 6.28
CA ASP A 25 -13.00 -11.13 6.00
C ASP A 25 -13.68 -12.21 6.85
N ARG A 26 -12.94 -13.22 7.32
CA ARG A 26 -13.48 -14.32 8.14
C ARG A 26 -13.67 -13.95 9.61
N CYS A 27 -12.68 -13.29 10.21
CA CYS A 27 -12.67 -13.04 11.66
C CYS A 27 -12.55 -11.58 12.07
N GLY A 28 -12.40 -10.66 11.11
CA GLY A 28 -12.27 -9.22 11.37
C GLY A 28 -10.95 -8.80 12.04
N ALA A 29 -9.97 -9.70 12.15
CA ALA A 29 -8.66 -9.35 12.68
C ALA A 29 -7.85 -8.52 11.68
N GLU A 30 -7.06 -7.58 12.20
CA GLU A 30 -6.11 -6.82 11.41
C GLU A 30 -4.90 -7.69 11.05
N ILE A 31 -4.56 -7.72 9.77
CA ILE A 31 -3.44 -8.46 9.19
C ILE A 31 -2.48 -7.43 8.61
N PHE A 32 -1.23 -7.45 9.08
CA PHE A 32 -0.18 -6.58 8.56
C PHE A 32 0.58 -7.30 7.44
N GLN A 33 0.47 -6.78 6.23
CA GLN A 33 1.19 -7.26 5.06
C GLN A 33 2.42 -6.37 4.82
N HIS A 34 3.62 -6.94 4.94
CA HIS A 34 4.87 -6.20 4.83
C HIS A 34 5.18 -5.82 3.37
N ASN A 35 5.20 -6.78 2.45
CA ASN A 35 5.40 -6.53 1.02
C ASN A 35 4.13 -6.83 0.22
N ALA A 36 3.96 -6.16 -0.91
CA ALA A 36 2.76 -6.29 -1.75
C ALA A 36 2.59 -7.66 -2.42
N LEU A 37 3.70 -8.39 -2.54
CA LEU A 37 3.77 -9.71 -3.18
C LEU A 37 3.75 -10.85 -2.17
N ASP A 38 3.79 -10.54 -0.87
CA ASP A 38 3.68 -11.56 0.17
C ASP A 38 2.23 -12.02 0.30
N ASP A 39 2.06 -13.28 0.67
CA ASP A 39 0.78 -13.82 1.09
C ASP A 39 0.26 -13.08 2.34
N ILE A 40 -1.05 -13.09 2.50
CA ILE A 40 -1.73 -12.42 3.61
C ILE A 40 -2.22 -13.51 4.55
N ASP A 41 -1.48 -13.73 5.64
CA ASP A 41 -1.81 -14.76 6.61
C ASP A 41 -2.45 -14.17 7.85
N CYS A 42 -3.69 -14.57 8.14
CA CYS A 42 -4.36 -14.11 9.35
C CYS A 42 -3.81 -14.84 10.59
N PRO A 43 -3.16 -14.15 11.54
CA PRO A 43 -2.59 -14.81 12.73
C PRO A 43 -3.66 -15.31 13.70
N ARG A 44 -4.94 -14.95 13.50
CA ARG A 44 -6.04 -15.28 14.40
C ARG A 44 -6.84 -16.51 13.95
N CYS A 45 -7.22 -16.58 12.69
CA CYS A 45 -8.00 -17.70 12.14
C CYS A 45 -7.22 -18.59 11.17
N VAL A 46 -5.95 -18.28 10.91
CA VAL A 46 -5.07 -19.02 10.00
C VAL A 46 -5.66 -19.08 8.58
N ALA A 47 -6.39 -18.04 8.19
CA ALA A 47 -6.82 -17.86 6.80
C ALA A 47 -5.64 -17.29 6.01
N GLU A 48 -5.32 -17.95 4.90
CA GLU A 48 -4.30 -17.54 3.95
C GLU A 48 -5.00 -16.93 2.73
N TYR A 49 -4.49 -15.80 2.24
CA TYR A 49 -4.98 -15.17 1.00
C TYR A 49 -3.79 -14.82 0.12
N ASP A 50 -3.89 -15.16 -1.17
CA ASP A 50 -2.90 -14.76 -2.17
C ASP A 50 -2.79 -13.22 -2.24
N PRO A 51 -1.63 -12.66 -2.63
CA PRO A 51 -1.44 -11.22 -2.77
C PRO A 51 -2.45 -10.56 -3.73
N GLU A 52 -2.95 -11.30 -4.72
CA GLU A 52 -3.97 -10.85 -5.67
C GLU A 52 -5.34 -10.60 -4.99
N LYS A 53 -5.61 -11.27 -3.86
CA LYS A 53 -6.83 -11.07 -3.07
C LYS A 53 -6.81 -9.78 -2.25
N PHE A 54 -5.68 -9.07 -2.18
CA PHE A 54 -5.57 -7.83 -1.42
C PHE A 54 -6.70 -6.83 -1.75
N GLY A 55 -7.02 -6.64 -3.03
CA GLY A 55 -8.10 -5.72 -3.44
C GLY A 55 -9.49 -6.13 -2.93
N THR A 56 -9.70 -7.41 -2.66
CA THR A 56 -10.97 -7.92 -2.12
C THR A 56 -11.08 -7.78 -0.60
N LEU A 57 -9.96 -7.56 0.09
CA LEU A 57 -9.92 -7.37 1.54
C LEU A 57 -10.13 -5.90 1.88
N THR A 58 -10.66 -5.64 3.09
CA THR A 58 -10.87 -4.27 3.54
C THR A 58 -9.54 -3.67 4.01
N LEU A 59 -9.00 -2.72 3.25
CA LEU A 59 -7.81 -1.96 3.64
C LEU A 59 -8.14 -1.01 4.81
N VAL A 60 -7.52 -1.27 5.97
CA VAL A 60 -7.70 -0.47 7.19
C VAL A 60 -6.82 0.77 7.15
N HIS A 61 -5.52 0.60 6.90
CA HIS A 61 -4.59 1.70 6.71
C HIS A 61 -3.30 1.26 6.00
N MET A 62 -2.58 2.22 5.41
CA MET A 62 -1.21 2.03 4.94
C MET A 62 -0.22 2.65 5.92
N THR A 63 0.95 2.04 6.03
CA THR A 63 2.01 2.42 6.97
C THR A 63 3.25 2.86 6.18
N CYS A 64 3.82 4.00 6.54
CA CYS A 64 5.01 4.51 5.87
C CYS A 64 6.21 3.60 6.14
N PRO A 65 6.91 3.10 5.11
CA PRO A 65 8.09 2.26 5.31
C PRO A 65 9.26 3.02 5.97
N VAL A 66 9.30 4.35 5.83
CA VAL A 66 10.37 5.21 6.36
C VAL A 66 10.15 5.54 7.83
N CYS A 67 9.01 6.16 8.16
CA CYS A 67 8.74 6.70 9.51
C CYS A 67 7.68 5.92 10.30
N ARG A 68 7.13 4.83 9.73
CA ARG A 68 6.07 3.98 10.33
C ARG A 68 4.79 4.71 10.72
N SER A 69 4.62 5.94 10.26
CA SER A 69 3.39 6.70 10.47
C SER A 69 2.30 6.26 9.48
N ARG A 70 1.04 6.46 9.86
CA ARG A 70 -0.11 6.21 8.97
C ARG A 70 -0.03 7.13 7.76
N MET A 71 -0.24 6.56 6.58
CA MET A 71 -0.27 7.28 5.32
C MET A 71 -1.69 7.61 4.92
N MET A 72 -1.87 8.75 4.25
CA MET A 72 -3.10 9.00 3.50
C MET A 72 -3.02 8.18 2.21
N TYR A 73 -4.10 7.55 1.81
CA TYR A 73 -4.16 6.78 0.57
C TYR A 73 -5.50 7.00 -0.11
N GLY A 74 -5.56 6.67 -1.40
CA GLY A 74 -6.80 6.79 -2.15
C GLY A 74 -6.75 6.10 -3.49
N LYS A 75 -7.87 6.20 -4.20
CA LYS A 75 -8.05 5.71 -5.56
C LYS A 75 -8.19 6.92 -6.48
N ARG A 76 -7.56 6.87 -7.66
CA ARG A 76 -7.80 7.81 -8.76
C ARG A 76 -8.96 7.33 -9.62
N HIS A 77 -9.08 6.02 -9.81
CA HIS A 77 -10.10 5.33 -10.61
C HIS A 77 -10.85 4.30 -9.76
N PRO A 78 -11.79 4.75 -8.90
CA PRO A 78 -12.48 3.87 -7.95
C PRO A 78 -13.32 2.77 -8.61
N GLU A 79 -13.75 2.94 -9.87
CA GLU A 79 -14.53 1.95 -10.63
C GLU A 79 -13.66 0.93 -11.38
N GLN A 80 -12.34 1.15 -11.47
CA GLN A 80 -11.43 0.27 -12.21
C GLN A 80 -10.58 -0.63 -11.32
N PHE A 81 -10.25 -0.15 -10.11
CA PHE A 81 -9.33 -0.83 -9.22
C PHE A 81 -9.88 -0.93 -7.79
N ASP A 82 -9.89 -2.15 -7.27
CA ASP A 82 -10.24 -2.38 -5.86
C ASP A 82 -9.08 -2.05 -4.89
N ILE A 83 -7.89 -1.76 -5.43
CA ILE A 83 -6.67 -1.42 -4.69
C ILE A 83 -6.45 0.10 -4.59
N PRO A 84 -5.70 0.60 -3.57
CA PRO A 84 -5.26 1.98 -3.55
C PRO A 84 -4.28 2.26 -4.69
N GLU A 85 -4.42 3.42 -5.33
CA GLU A 85 -3.58 3.86 -6.44
C GLU A 85 -2.51 4.86 -6.01
N TRP A 86 -2.64 5.45 -4.83
CA TRP A 86 -1.61 6.33 -4.28
C TRP A 86 -1.63 6.30 -2.76
N ALA A 87 -0.48 6.59 -2.17
CA ALA A 87 -0.33 6.78 -0.75
C ALA A 87 0.73 7.87 -0.45
N THR A 88 0.42 8.81 0.44
CA THR A 88 1.32 9.89 0.84
C THR A 88 1.44 9.95 2.35
N CYS A 89 2.68 9.96 2.84
CA CYS A 89 2.97 10.21 4.24
C CYS A 89 3.09 11.72 4.49
N THR A 90 2.28 12.26 5.39
CA THR A 90 2.32 13.69 5.76
C THR A 90 3.47 14.03 6.70
N GLN A 91 4.13 13.03 7.31
CA GLN A 91 5.21 13.24 8.29
C GLN A 91 6.57 13.39 7.61
N CYS A 92 6.96 12.44 6.75
CA CYS A 92 8.24 12.46 6.04
C CYS A 92 8.12 12.84 4.56
N ARG A 93 6.92 13.19 4.07
CA ARG A 93 6.64 13.50 2.66
C ARG A 93 6.95 12.37 1.66
N TYR A 94 7.12 11.13 2.14
CA TYR A 94 7.22 9.95 1.28
C TYR A 94 5.92 9.78 0.48
N HIS A 95 6.04 9.54 -0.82
CA HIS A 95 4.93 9.30 -1.74
C HIS A 95 5.11 7.95 -2.42
N TRP A 96 4.02 7.22 -2.56
CA TRP A 96 3.94 6.05 -3.40
C TRP A 96 2.78 6.19 -4.37
N GLU A 97 2.98 5.73 -5.60
CA GLU A 97 1.93 5.66 -6.60
C GLU A 97 1.92 4.32 -7.35
N PHE A 98 0.72 3.88 -7.67
CA PHE A 98 0.51 2.72 -8.52
C PHE A 98 0.82 3.09 -9.96
N GLN A 99 1.88 2.50 -10.50
CA GLN A 99 2.24 2.68 -11.89
C GLN A 99 1.36 1.75 -12.74
N HIS A 100 0.45 2.35 -13.51
CA HIS A 100 -0.30 1.61 -14.52
C HIS A 100 0.66 1.36 -15.68
N SER A 101 1.04 0.11 -15.92
CA SER A 101 1.93 -0.29 -17.02
C SER A 101 1.38 0.02 -18.43
N TYR A 102 0.21 0.66 -18.53
CA TYR A 102 -0.42 1.11 -19.79
C TYR A 102 -0.10 2.57 -20.16
N ASP A 103 0.66 3.30 -19.33
CA ASP A 103 1.11 4.68 -19.64
C ASP A 103 2.46 4.66 -20.43
N GLU A 104 2.53 3.86 -21.49
CA GLU A 104 3.55 3.95 -22.56
C GLU A 104 2.85 3.98 -23.92
N GLY A 105 1.86 4.87 -24.04
CA GLY A 105 1.00 4.92 -25.21
C GLY A 105 0.45 6.29 -25.54
N ARG A 106 1.31 7.32 -25.66
CA ARG A 106 1.00 8.46 -26.54
C ARG A 106 2.24 9.18 -27.07
#